data_AF-A0A816E656-F1
#
_entry.id   AF-A0A816E656-F1
#
_cell.length_a   1.000
_cell.length_b   1.000
_cell.length_c   1.000
_cell.angle_alpha   90.00
_cell.angle_beta   90.00
_cell.angle_gamma   90.00
#
_symmetry.space_group_name_H-M   'P 1'
#
loop_
_entity.id
_entity.type
_entity.pdbx_description
1 polymer ?
#
loop_
_entity_poly.entity_id
_entity_poly.type
_entity_poly.pdbx_seq_one_letter_code
_entity_poly.pdbx_strand_id
1 'polypeptide(L)'
;MTKGTQSFGKRNCKTHTLCRRCGRSSYHLQKKQCSACGYPSAKIRKFQWSDKARRRKTTGTGRMKHLKKVFRRFRNGFREGTLAKSRKAHRQAAGTTTTTAPVTTAK
;
A
#
# COMPACT_ATOMS: atom_id res chain seq x y z
N MET A 1 30.05 1.26 43.38
CA MET A 1 29.47 0.95 42.06
C MET A 1 27.97 0.70 42.21
N THR A 2 27.16 1.76 42.18
CA THR A 2 25.71 1.66 42.33
C THR A 2 25.03 1.51 40.96
N LYS A 3 24.08 0.58 40.86
CA LYS A 3 23.21 0.42 39.70
C LYS A 3 22.12 1.50 39.72
N GLY A 4 21.42 1.69 38.61
CA GLY A 4 20.27 2.61 38.56
C GLY A 4 20.66 4.05 38.31
N THR A 5 20.11 5.00 39.08
CA THR A 5 20.13 6.46 38.80
C THR A 5 21.52 7.00 38.47
N GLN A 6 22.54 6.65 39.27
CA GLN A 6 23.92 7.11 39.07
C GLN A 6 24.52 6.62 37.73
N SER A 7 24.08 5.46 37.23
CA SER A 7 24.52 4.90 35.94
C SER A 7 23.73 5.45 34.74
N PHE A 8 22.48 5.88 34.93
CA PHE A 8 21.64 6.41 33.84
C PHE A 8 22.13 7.75 33.31
N GLY A 9 22.69 8.61 34.19
CA GLY A 9 23.26 9.91 33.77
C GLY A 9 24.39 9.81 32.75
N LYS A 10 25.09 8.67 32.70
CA LYS A 10 26.21 8.41 31.78
C LYS A 10 25.79 7.86 30.41
N ARG A 11 24.49 7.73 30.11
CA ARG A 11 23.98 7.09 28.87
C ARG A 11 23.82 8.08 27.69
N ASN A 12 24.90 8.79 27.37
CA ASN A 12 24.95 9.74 26.25
C ASN A 12 25.35 9.09 24.91
N CYS A 13 26.19 8.05 24.92
CA CYS A 13 26.59 7.31 23.73
C CYS A 13 25.42 6.48 23.15
N LYS A 14 25.12 6.65 21.86
CA LYS A 14 24.04 5.92 21.19
C LYS A 14 24.57 4.65 20.53
N THR A 15 23.91 3.53 20.78
CA THR A 15 24.20 2.25 20.12
C THR A 15 23.40 2.10 18.83
N HIS A 16 22.15 2.59 18.83
CA HIS A 16 21.21 2.46 17.71
C HIS A 16 20.76 3.80 17.14
N THR A 17 20.63 3.86 15.82
CA THR A 17 20.06 4.99 15.07
C THR A 17 19.02 4.53 14.05
N LEU A 18 18.41 5.48 13.33
CA LEU A 18 17.42 5.20 12.29
C LEU A 18 18.01 4.40 11.14
N CYS A 19 17.36 3.29 10.79
CA CYS A 19 17.72 2.48 9.63
C CYS A 19 17.07 3.02 8.35
N ARG A 20 17.87 3.25 7.31
CA ARG A 20 17.40 3.71 5.98
C ARG A 20 16.35 2.80 5.32
N ARG A 21 16.42 1.48 5.54
CA ARG A 21 15.50 0.52 4.90
C ARG A 21 14.13 0.45 5.59
N CYS A 22 14.11 0.37 6.92
CA CYS A 22 12.87 0.11 7.67
C CYS A 22 12.37 1.30 8.50
N GLY A 23 13.10 2.41 8.56
CA GLY A 23 12.71 3.62 9.28
C GLY A 23 12.69 3.49 10.81
N ARG A 24 13.17 2.38 11.38
CA ARG A 24 13.20 2.15 12.84
C ARG A 24 14.54 2.51 13.44
N SER A 25 14.55 2.99 14.68
CA SER A 25 15.77 3.18 15.47
C SER A 25 16.31 1.82 15.93
N SER A 26 17.02 1.15 15.04
CA SER A 26 17.48 -0.23 15.23
C SER A 26 18.78 -0.51 14.49
N TYR A 27 19.37 0.50 13.83
CA TYR A 27 20.64 0.37 13.14
C TYR A 27 21.78 0.49 14.14
N HIS A 28 22.53 -0.59 14.36
CA HIS A 28 23.66 -0.58 15.29
C HIS A 28 24.86 0.16 14.67
N LEU A 29 25.33 1.22 15.32
CA LEU A 29 26.36 2.10 14.77
C LEU A 29 27.73 1.45 14.66
N GLN A 30 28.17 0.71 15.69
CA GLN A 30 29.46 0.03 15.67
C GLN A 30 29.47 -1.17 14.72
N LYS A 31 28.50 -2.08 14.86
CA LYS A 31 28.39 -3.32 14.07
C LYS A 31 27.85 -3.11 12.65
N LYS A 32 27.44 -1.88 12.31
CA LYS A 32 26.86 -1.50 11.00
C LYS A 32 25.72 -2.42 10.53
N GLN A 33 24.89 -2.89 11.47
CA GLN A 33 23.84 -3.86 11.18
C GLN A 33 22.51 -3.48 11.83
N CYS A 34 21.41 -3.63 11.10
CA CYS A 34 20.07 -3.37 11.61
C CYS A 34 19.48 -4.59 12.30
N SER A 35 19.20 -4.48 13.60
CA SER A 35 18.54 -5.54 14.38
C SER A 35 17.08 -5.75 13.95
N ALA A 36 16.43 -4.79 13.29
CA ALA A 36 15.05 -4.97 12.83
C ALA A 36 14.96 -5.70 11.48
N CYS A 37 15.67 -5.21 10.45
CA CYS A 37 15.49 -5.68 9.07
C CYS A 37 16.71 -6.39 8.48
N GLY A 38 17.86 -6.40 9.16
CA GLY A 38 19.09 -7.05 8.69
C GLY A 38 19.99 -6.20 7.79
N TYR A 39 19.61 -4.96 7.44
CA TYR A 39 20.45 -4.06 6.63
C TYR A 39 21.89 -4.02 7.15
N PRO A 40 22.93 -4.27 6.33
CA PRO A 40 22.97 -4.19 4.86
C PRO A 40 22.57 -5.46 4.09
N SER A 41 22.22 -6.59 4.74
CA SER A 41 21.92 -7.85 4.05
C SER A 41 20.90 -7.69 2.92
N ALA A 42 21.07 -8.39 1.80
CA ALA A 42 20.12 -8.32 0.68
C ALA A 42 18.71 -8.80 1.09
N LYS A 43 18.65 -9.94 1.79
CA LYS A 43 17.40 -10.49 2.33
C LYS A 43 16.96 -9.74 3.58
N ILE A 44 15.65 -9.55 3.72
CA ILE A 44 15.05 -9.00 4.96
C ILE A 44 15.10 -10.06 6.05
N ARG A 45 15.61 -9.70 7.23
CA ARG A 45 15.61 -10.55 8.43
C ARG A 45 14.18 -10.93 8.83
N LYS A 46 13.87 -12.22 8.80
CA LYS A 46 12.58 -12.82 9.21
C LYS A 46 12.87 -14.08 10.03
N PHE A 47 12.12 -14.28 11.10
CA PHE A 47 12.17 -15.50 11.91
C PHE A 47 10.77 -16.05 12.08
N GLN A 48 10.63 -17.38 12.00
CA GLN A 48 9.34 -18.05 12.06
C GLN A 48 8.77 -18.10 13.49
N TRP A 49 9.64 -18.07 14.50
CA TRP A 49 9.23 -18.02 15.91
C TRP A 49 8.59 -16.69 16.34
N SER A 50 8.67 -15.63 15.52
CA SER A 50 8.13 -14.31 15.87
C SER A 50 7.04 -13.85 14.89
N ASP A 51 5.84 -14.41 15.03
CA ASP A 51 4.69 -14.11 14.17
C ASP A 51 4.26 -12.64 14.19
N LYS A 52 4.25 -12.00 15.36
CA LYS A 52 3.87 -10.59 15.47
C LYS A 52 4.82 -9.68 14.69
N ALA A 53 6.12 -9.99 14.69
CA ALA A 53 7.08 -9.23 13.91
C ALA A 53 6.91 -9.46 12.40
N ARG A 54 6.55 -10.68 11.99
CA ARG A 54 6.22 -11.01 10.59
C ARG A 54 5.02 -10.21 10.11
N ARG A 55 3.90 -10.21 10.87
CA ARG A 55 2.68 -9.45 10.52
C ARG A 55 2.91 -7.95 10.34
N ARG A 56 3.71 -7.31 11.21
CA ARG A 56 3.98 -5.86 11.13
C ARG A 56 4.79 -5.42 9.89
N LYS A 57 5.42 -6.35 9.17
CA LYS A 57 6.29 -6.06 8.02
C LYS A 57 5.83 -6.73 6.73
N THR A 58 4.74 -7.49 6.77
CA THR A 58 4.29 -8.26 5.62
C THR A 58 3.78 -7.35 4.50
N THR A 59 3.81 -7.84 3.26
CA THR A 59 3.17 -7.16 2.14
C THR A 59 1.68 -6.98 2.46
N GLY A 60 1.18 -5.76 2.35
CA GLY A 60 -0.18 -5.43 2.79
C GLY A 60 -0.25 -4.21 3.72
N THR A 61 0.75 -4.02 4.59
CA THR A 61 0.70 -2.99 5.63
C THR A 61 1.09 -1.59 5.15
N GLY A 62 1.57 -1.46 3.92
CA GLY A 62 2.07 -0.21 3.34
C GLY A 62 1.18 0.32 2.21
N ARG A 63 1.72 1.29 1.46
CA ARG A 63 0.99 1.97 0.38
C ARG A 63 0.57 1.07 -0.81
N MET A 64 1.21 -0.09 -0.99
CA MET A 64 0.95 -1.05 -2.08
C MET A 64 0.75 -0.40 -3.46
N LYS A 65 1.53 0.64 -3.81
CA LYS A 65 1.28 1.50 -4.99
C LYS A 65 1.11 0.71 -6.29
N HIS A 66 1.97 -0.26 -6.53
CA HIS A 66 1.94 -1.11 -7.73
C HIS A 66 0.88 -2.22 -7.59
N LEU A 67 1.00 -3.07 -6.57
CA LEU A 67 0.12 -4.23 -6.36
C LEU A 67 -1.36 -3.85 -6.28
N LYS A 68 -1.71 -2.72 -5.66
CA LYS A 68 -3.10 -2.23 -5.62
C LYS A 68 -3.67 -1.99 -7.03
N LYS A 69 -2.86 -1.42 -7.94
CA LYS A 69 -3.26 -1.22 -9.34
C LYS A 69 -3.34 -2.54 -10.08
N VAL A 70 -2.38 -3.45 -9.85
CA VAL A 70 -2.37 -4.80 -10.45
C VAL A 70 -3.62 -5.57 -10.07
N PHE A 71 -3.99 -5.64 -8.78
CA PHE A 71 -5.20 -6.36 -8.35
C PHE A 71 -6.50 -5.75 -8.89
N ARG A 72 -6.54 -4.44 -9.13
CA ARG A 72 -7.66 -3.77 -9.79
C ARG A 72 -7.73 -4.15 -11.27
N ARG A 73 -6.58 -4.15 -11.97
CA ARG A 73 -6.49 -4.57 -13.37
C ARG A 73 -6.82 -6.05 -13.54
N PHE A 74 -6.36 -6.90 -12.63
CA PHE A 74 -6.63 -8.34 -12.60
C PHE A 74 -8.13 -8.63 -12.59
N ARG A 75 -8.89 -7.98 -11.70
CA ARG A 75 -10.36 -8.10 -11.64
C ARG A 75 -11.05 -7.66 -12.94
N ASN A 76 -10.40 -6.79 -13.71
CA ASN A 76 -10.88 -6.31 -14.99
C ASN A 76 -10.27 -7.09 -16.18
N GLY A 77 -9.60 -8.22 -15.93
CA GLY A 77 -8.98 -9.07 -16.97
C GLY A 77 -7.76 -8.46 -17.65
N PHE A 78 -7.04 -7.55 -16.97
CA PHE A 78 -5.90 -6.80 -17.50
C PHE A 78 -6.16 -6.06 -18.82
N ARG A 79 -7.41 -5.72 -19.14
CA ARG A 79 -7.79 -4.95 -20.33
C ARG A 79 -6.92 -3.69 -20.47
N GLU A 80 -6.36 -3.50 -21.67
CA GLU A 80 -5.59 -2.33 -22.09
C GLU A 80 -6.22 -1.75 -23.36
N GLY A 81 -6.02 -0.45 -23.62
CA GLY A 81 -6.45 0.20 -24.87
C GLY A 81 -7.97 0.44 -25.05
N THR A 82 -8.82 -0.09 -24.17
CA THR A 82 -10.28 0.12 -24.25
C THR A 82 -10.70 1.43 -23.58
N LEU A 83 -11.46 2.28 -24.25
CA LEU A 83 -12.08 3.46 -23.65
C LEU A 83 -13.38 3.08 -22.92
N ALA A 84 -13.63 3.71 -21.77
CA ALA A 84 -14.90 3.57 -21.09
C ALA A 84 -16.01 4.20 -21.94
N LYS A 85 -17.08 3.44 -22.23
CA LYS A 85 -18.25 3.98 -22.94
C LYS A 85 -18.84 5.13 -22.11
N SER A 86 -19.03 6.29 -22.74
CA SER A 86 -19.57 7.46 -22.04
C SER A 86 -21.00 7.20 -21.57
N ARG A 87 -21.36 7.64 -20.36
CA ARG A 87 -22.72 7.49 -19.82
C ARG A 87 -23.78 8.25 -20.63
N LYS A 88 -23.40 9.31 -21.37
CA LYS A 88 -24.31 10.05 -22.26
C LYS A 88 -24.84 9.17 -23.42
N ALA A 89 -24.01 8.26 -23.95
CA ALA A 89 -24.40 7.34 -25.01
C ALA A 89 -25.47 6.30 -24.58
N HIS A 90 -25.60 6.02 -23.27
CA HIS A 90 -26.66 5.14 -22.76
C HIS A 90 -28.00 5.87 -22.62
N ARG A 91 -27.99 7.19 -22.37
CA ARG A 91 -29.20 7.99 -22.16
C ARG A 91 -29.95 8.31 -23.47
N GLN A 92 -29.24 8.35 -24.59
CA GLN A 92 -29.79 8.68 -25.91
C GLN A 92 -30.55 7.51 -26.58
N ALA A 93 -30.35 6.27 -26.13
CA ALA A 93 -31.03 5.10 -26.69
C ALA A 93 -32.46 4.86 -26.13
N ALA A 94 -32.88 5.63 -25.12
CA ALA A 94 -34.17 5.45 -24.43
C ALA A 94 -35.22 6.53 -24.79
N GLY A 95 -34.95 7.39 -25.80
CA GLY A 95 -35.70 8.63 -26.03
C GLY A 95 -36.30 8.82 -27.42
N THR A 96 -36.55 7.76 -28.20
CA THR A 96 -37.19 7.86 -29.53
C THR A 96 -38.31 6.83 -29.70
N THR A 97 -39.44 7.07 -29.03
CA THR A 97 -40.76 6.60 -29.49
C THR A 97 -41.61 7.85 -29.75
N THR A 98 -41.38 8.49 -30.89
CA THR A 98 -42.29 9.50 -31.42
C THR A 98 -43.47 8.75 -32.04
N THR A 99 -44.55 8.56 -31.28
CA THR A 99 -45.83 8.14 -31.85
C THR A 99 -46.40 9.34 -32.59
N THR A 100 -46.22 9.37 -33.91
CA THR A 100 -46.89 10.30 -34.81
C THR A 100 -48.40 10.03 -34.72
N ALA A 101 -49.16 10.98 -34.18
CA ALA A 101 -50.61 10.93 -34.19
C ALA A 101 -51.10 11.12 -35.64
N PRO A 102 -51.99 10.28 -36.18
CA PRO A 102 -52.70 10.63 -37.39
C PRO A 102 -53.85 11.58 -37.04
N VAL A 103 -53.76 12.80 -37.57
CA VAL A 103 -54.91 13.69 -37.72
C VAL A 103 -55.86 13.03 -38.71
N THR A 104 -57.07 12.70 -38.28
CA THR A 104 -58.18 12.42 -39.20
C THR A 104 -59.37 13.30 -38.86
N THR A 105 -59.62 14.22 -39.78
CA THR A 105 -60.70 15.20 -39.88
C THR A 105 -62.00 14.54 -40.40
N ALA A 106 -63.14 15.14 -40.01
CA ALA A 106 -64.51 14.97 -40.54
C ALA A 106 -65.22 13.63 -40.19
N LYS A 107 -66.50 13.61 -39.78
CA LYS A 107 -67.68 14.38 -40.23
C LYS A 107 -68.62 14.68 -39.06
#